data_AF-A0A1H3WYX4-F1
#
_entry.id   AF-A0A1H3WYX4-F1
#
_cell.length_a   1.000
_cell.length_b   1.000
_cell.length_c   1.000
_cell.angle_alpha   90.00
_cell.angle_beta   90.00
_cell.angle_gamma   90.00
#
_symmetry.space_group_name_H-M   'P 1'
#
loop_
_entity.id
_entity.type
_entity.pdbx_description
1 polymer ?
#
loop_
_entity_poly.entity_id
_entity_poly.type
_entity_poly.pdbx_seq_one_letter_code
_entity_poly.pdbx_strand_id
1 'polypeptide(L)' 'MDSLTPDQAHRAMRGFLEQRLARDPQAEVAQVLSDTAMLPDGRTADPASLREWLDCVADVLSEDAAPRRAAS' A
#
# COMPACT_ATOMS: atom_id res chain seq x y z
N MET A 1 -11.91 7.08 9.03
CA MET A 1 -10.70 6.48 8.46
C MET A 1 -9.80 6.23 9.64
N ASP A 2 -9.55 4.97 9.96
CA ASP A 2 -8.71 4.64 11.10
C ASP A 2 -7.25 5.01 10.77
N SER A 3 -6.56 5.60 11.75
CA SER A 3 -5.15 5.95 11.58
C SER A 3 -4.29 4.70 11.70
N LEU A 4 -3.37 4.52 10.74
CA LEU A 4 -2.37 3.46 10.84
C LEU A 4 -1.38 3.77 11.97
N THR A 5 -1.02 2.74 12.73
CA THR A 5 0.18 2.80 13.57
C THR A 5 1.44 2.83 12.69
N PRO A 6 2.60 3.26 13.22
CA PRO A 6 3.84 3.25 12.44
C PRO A 6 4.21 1.88 11.87
N ASP A 7 3.96 0.80 12.62
CA ASP A 7 4.23 -0.56 12.15
C ASP A 7 3.28 -0.99 11.03
N GLN A 8 1.99 -0.69 11.16
CA GLN A 8 1.01 -0.94 10.11
C GLN A 8 1.32 -0.16 8.83
N ALA A 9 1.71 1.12 8.96
CA ALA A 9 2.12 1.95 7.82
C ALA A 9 3.34 1.35 7.11
N HIS A 10 4.33 0.87 7.87
CA HIS A 10 5.51 0.22 7.32
C HIS A 10 5.16 -1.09 6.59
N ARG A 11 4.29 -1.94 7.18
CA ARG A 11 3.83 -3.18 6.52
C ARG A 11 3.06 -2.89 5.24
N ALA A 12 2.13 -1.93 5.26
CA ALA A 12 1.35 -1.54 4.08
C ALA A 12 2.27 -1.00 2.96
N MET A 13 3.25 -0.16 3.30
CA MET A 13 4.26 0.33 2.36
C MET A 13 5.06 -0.82 1.75
N ARG A 14 5.55 -1.77 2.55
CA ARG A 14 6.28 -2.92 2.00
C ARG A 14 5.41 -3.76 1.08
N GLY A 15 4.18 -4.09 1.50
CA GLY A 15 3.26 -4.90 0.70
C GLY A 15 2.97 -4.27 -0.66
N PHE A 16 2.77 -2.94 -0.70
CA PHE A 16 2.60 -2.21 -1.94
C PHE A 16 3.83 -2.31 -2.87
N LEU A 17 5.04 -2.12 -2.34
CA LEU A 17 6.28 -2.21 -3.12
C LEU A 17 6.55 -3.63 -3.62
N GLU A 18 6.28 -4.65 -2.80
CA GLU A 18 6.40 -6.07 -3.16
C GLU A 18 5.46 -6.42 -4.32
N GLN A 19 4.20 -5.95 -4.26
CA GLN A 19 3.24 -6.11 -5.37
C GLN A 19 3.69 -5.40 -6.64
N ARG A 20 4.24 -4.19 -6.50
CA ARG A 20 4.74 -3.42 -7.65
C ARG A 20 5.91 -4.11 -8.34
N LEU A 21 6.86 -4.61 -7.55
CA LEU A 21 8.01 -5.36 -8.06
C LEU A 21 7.60 -6.69 -8.70
N ALA A 22 6.57 -7.37 -8.15
CA ALA A 22 6.06 -8.61 -8.74
C ALA A 22 5.40 -8.39 -10.11
N ARG A 23 4.70 -7.26 -10.29
CA ARG A 23 4.07 -6.88 -11.57
C ARG A 23 5.10 -6.40 -12.59
N ASP A 24 6.05 -5.58 -12.15
CA ASP A 24 7.11 -5.02 -12.99
C ASP A 24 8.46 -5.12 -12.27
N PRO A 25 9.23 -6.20 -12.53
CA PRO A 25 10.54 -6.42 -11.91
C PRO A 25 11.61 -5.39 -12.29
N GLN A 26 11.35 -4.55 -13.29
CA GLN A 26 12.25 -3.47 -13.71
C GLN A 26 11.75 -2.09 -13.27
N ALA A 27 10.65 -2.03 -12.51
CA ALA A 27 10.09 -0.78 -12.03
C ALA A 27 11.13 0.01 -11.23
N GLU A 28 11.46 1.20 -11.72
CA GLU A 28 12.32 2.13 -10.99
C GLU A 28 11.52 2.88 -9.92
N VAL A 29 12.18 3.23 -8.83
CA VAL A 29 11.59 4.02 -7.74
C VAL A 29 11.02 5.35 -8.27
N ALA A 30 11.68 5.97 -9.26
CA ALA A 30 11.20 7.21 -9.89
C ALA A 30 9.83 7.04 -10.56
N GLN A 31 9.58 5.90 -11.21
CA GLN A 31 8.29 5.60 -11.82
C GLN A 31 7.21 5.38 -10.76
N VAL A 32 7.52 4.64 -9.69
CA VAL A 32 6.57 4.44 -8.57
C VAL A 32 6.19 5.77 -7.90
N LEU A 33 7.15 6.67 -7.71
CA LEU A 33 6.89 8.01 -7.19
C LEU A 33 6.03 8.85 -8.14
N SER A 34 6.25 8.73 -9.45
CA SER A 34 5.44 9.42 -10.45
C SER A 34 3.99 8.92 -10.44
N ASP A 35 3.78 7.61 -10.38
CA ASP A 35 2.44 7.00 -10.40
C ASP A 35 1.63 7.33 -9.13
N THR A 36 2.31 7.40 -7.99
CA THR A 36 1.68 7.70 -6.68
C THR A 36 1.53 9.18 -6.39
N ALA A 37 2.01 10.07 -7.27
CA ALA A 37 1.96 11.51 -7.05
C ALA A 37 0.52 12.03 -6.93
N MET A 38 0.31 12.96 -6.01
CA MET A 38 -0.94 13.72 -5.91
C MET A 38 -0.83 14.99 -6.76
N LEU A 39 -1.79 15.16 -7.66
CA LEU A 39 -1.92 16.31 -8.55
C LEU A 39 -2.55 17.50 -7.79
N PRO A 40 -2.40 18.74 -8.32
CA PRO A 40 -2.94 19.94 -7.67
C PRO A 40 -4.47 19.94 -7.48
N ASP A 41 -5.19 19.14 -8.25
CA ASP A 41 -6.64 18.97 -8.14
C ASP A 41 -7.06 17.92 -7.08
N GLY A 42 -6.10 17.35 -6.34
CA GLY A 42 -6.34 16.35 -5.31
C GLY A 42 -6.55 14.94 -5.85
N ARG A 43 -6.39 14.71 -7.16
CA ARG A 43 -6.39 13.36 -7.74
C ARG A 43 -4.98 12.79 -7.75
N THR A 44 -4.88 11.47 -7.78
CA THR A 44 -3.60 10.80 -8.02
C THR A 44 -3.26 10.79 -9.52
N ALA A 45 -1.98 10.77 -9.86
CA ALA A 45 -1.48 10.60 -11.22
C ALA A 45 -1.90 9.24 -11.82
N ASP A 46 -1.93 8.18 -11.00
CA ASP A 46 -2.46 6.87 -11.39
C ASP A 46 -3.49 6.33 -10.37
N PRO A 47 -4.79 6.37 -10.70
CA PRO A 47 -5.84 5.79 -9.87
C PRO A 47 -5.67 4.30 -9.56
N ALA A 48 -5.00 3.53 -10.43
CA ALA A 48 -4.76 2.11 -10.19
C ALA A 48 -3.74 1.92 -9.06
N SER A 49 -2.62 2.65 -9.09
CA SER A 49 -1.63 2.64 -8.02
C SER A 49 -2.20 3.10 -6.67
N LEU A 50 -3.10 4.09 -6.65
CA LEU A 50 -3.80 4.47 -5.42
C LEU A 50 -4.73 3.38 -4.90
N ARG A 51 -5.45 2.67 -5.79
CA ARG A 51 -6.28 1.52 -5.38
C ARG A 51 -5.42 0.43 -4.75
N GLU A 52 -4.32 0.06 -5.40
CA GLU A 52 -3.39 -0.97 -4.88
C GLU A 52 -2.85 -0.60 -3.50
N TRP A 53 -2.51 0.67 -3.28
CA TRP A 53 -2.15 1.18 -1.96
C TRP A 53 -3.28 1.00 -0.92
N LEU A 54 -4.50 1.39 -1.27
CA LEU A 54 -5.66 1.29 -0.37
C LEU A 54 -5.97 -0.17 -0.02
N ASP A 55 -5.77 -1.10 -0.94
CA ASP A 55 -5.96 -2.53 -0.70
C ASP A 55 -4.91 -3.05 0.31
N CYS A 56 -3.63 -2.65 0.17
CA CYS A 56 -2.59 -2.99 1.15
C CYS A 56 -2.89 -2.44 2.56
N VAL A 57 -3.44 -1.22 2.64
CA VAL A 57 -3.86 -0.61 3.91
C VAL A 57 -5.01 -1.40 4.52
N ALA A 58 -5.99 -1.81 3.72
CA ALA A 58 -7.14 -2.59 4.18
C ALA A 58 -6.73 -3.98 4.68
N ASP A 59 -5.79 -4.64 4.00
CA ASP A 59 -5.26 -5.95 4.39
C ASP A 59 -4.59 -5.88 5.77
N VAL A 60 -3.68 -4.92 5.98
CA VAL A 60 -2.99 -4.76 7.27
C VAL A 60 -3.95 -4.41 8.42
N LEU A 61 -4.93 -3.55 8.16
CA LEU A 61 -5.96 -3.24 9.16
C LEU A 61 -6.81 -4.47 9.50
N SER A 62 -7.08 -5.34 8.52
CA SER A 62 -7.86 -6.55 8.70
C SER A 62 -7.09 -7.65 9.44
N GLU A 63 -5.79 -7.81 9.16
CA GLU A 63 -4.91 -8.76 9.85
C GLU A 63 -4.81 -8.48 11.35
N ASP A 64 -4.68 -7.20 11.72
CA ASP A 64 -4.59 -6.79 13.13
C ASP A 64 -5.96 -6.76 13.83
N ALA A 65 -7.06 -6.59 13.08
CA ALA A 65 -8.42 -6.70 13.61
C ALA A 65 -8.87 -8.15 13.82
N ALA A 66 -8.33 -9.10 13.03
CA ALA A 66 -8.59 -10.51 13.22
C ALA A 66 -7.91 -10.99 14.52
N PRO A 67 -8.62 -11.75 15.40
CA PRO A 67 -7.95 -12.38 16.52
C PRO A 67 -6.89 -13.31 15.94
N ARG A 68 -5.62 -13.00 16.22
CA ARG A 68 -4.44 -13.84 15.94
C ARG A 68 -4.79 -15.26 16.38
N ARG A 69 -5.28 -16.09 15.46
CA ARG A 69 -5.70 -17.47 15.76
C ARG A 69 -4.46 -18.10 16.36
N ALA A 70 -4.58 -18.44 17.65
CA ALA A 70 -3.52 -19.05 18.41
C ALA A 70 -3.03 -20.25 17.61
N ALA A 71 -1.80 -20.15 17.11
CA ALA A 71 -1.05 -21.32 16.70
C ALA A 71 -0.98 -22.22 17.93
N SER A 72 -1.75 -23.31 17.89
CA SER A 72 -1.71 -24.43 18.82
C SER A 72 -0.74 -25.47 18.31
#